data_AF-A0A6M1S805-F1
#
_entry.id   AF-A0A6M1S805-F1
#
_cell.length_a   1.000
_cell.length_b   1.000
_cell.length_c   1.000
_cell.angle_alpha   90.00
_cell.angle_beta   90.00
_cell.angle_gamma   90.00
#
_symmetry.space_group_name_H-M   'P 1'
#
loop_
_entity.id
_entity.type
_entity.pdbx_description
1 polymer ?
#
loop_
_entity_poly.entity_id
_entity_poly.type
_entity_poly.pdbx_seq_one_letter_code
_entity_poly.pdbx_strand_id
1 'polypeptide(L)'
;MGQTCVCANRLYAQDRIYDEFVEKLSKKVAAMKIGDGTEQGVVQGPLINMEAVDKVEKHIADAVKGGAKIVTGGKRHALGGSFFEPTVLSDVRPDALVAHEETFG
;
A
#
# COMPACT_ATOMS: atom_id res chain seq x y z
N MET A 1 -6.10 -5.15 6.11
CA MET A 1 -4.85 -5.90 6.38
C MET A 1 -4.41 -6.59 5.09
N GLY A 2 -3.19 -6.33 4.59
CA GLY A 2 -2.64 -6.97 3.37
C GLY A 2 -1.60 -8.09 3.63
N GLN A 3 -1.39 -8.46 4.88
CA GLN A 3 -0.63 -9.64 5.29
C GLN A 3 -1.49 -10.91 5.13
N THR A 4 -1.77 -11.25 3.88
CA THR A 4 -2.52 -12.47 3.53
C THR A 4 -1.90 -13.05 2.26
N CYS A 5 -1.67 -14.36 2.24
CA CYS A 5 -0.99 -15.06 1.16
C CYS A 5 -1.68 -14.98 -0.23
N VAL A 6 -2.91 -14.49 -0.29
CA VAL A 6 -3.70 -14.34 -1.52
C VAL A 6 -3.97 -12.88 -1.91
N CYS A 7 -3.27 -11.93 -1.29
CA CYS A 7 -3.41 -10.51 -1.63
C CYS A 7 -2.93 -10.24 -3.06
N ALA A 8 -3.73 -9.49 -3.80
CA ALA A 8 -3.33 -9.01 -5.12
C ALA A 8 -2.23 -7.95 -4.98
N ASN A 9 -0.98 -8.36 -5.18
CA ASN A 9 0.18 -7.45 -5.15
C ASN A 9 0.25 -6.49 -6.35
N ARG A 10 -0.44 -6.84 -7.46
CA ARG A 10 -0.44 -6.07 -8.71
C ARG A 10 -1.85 -6.02 -9.28
N LEU A 11 -2.26 -4.82 -9.69
CA LEU A 11 -3.54 -4.57 -10.36
C LEU A 11 -3.23 -4.01 -11.74
N TYR A 12 -3.67 -4.71 -12.79
CA TYR A 12 -3.58 -4.24 -14.16
C TYR A 12 -4.95 -3.70 -14.59
N ALA A 13 -5.04 -2.39 -14.80
CA ALA A 13 -6.23 -1.75 -15.34
C ALA A 13 -6.02 -1.46 -16.83
N GLN A 14 -7.08 -1.63 -17.62
CA GLN A 14 -7.03 -1.32 -19.05
C GLN A 14 -6.95 0.20 -19.24
N ASP A 15 -6.18 0.63 -20.24
CA ASP A 15 -5.81 2.04 -20.51
C ASP A 15 -6.98 3.04 -20.39
N ARG A 16 -8.15 2.74 -20.96
CA ARG A 16 -9.31 3.67 -20.95
C ARG A 16 -9.97 3.84 -19.58
N ILE A 17 -9.74 2.91 -18.65
CA ILE A 17 -10.29 2.98 -17.29
C ILE A 17 -9.20 3.26 -16.25
N TYR A 18 -7.93 3.38 -16.66
CA TYR A 18 -6.79 3.45 -15.75
C TYR A 18 -6.93 4.60 -14.74
N ASP A 19 -7.12 5.83 -15.24
CA ASP A 19 -7.19 7.02 -14.39
C ASP A 19 -8.38 6.96 -13.43
N GLU A 20 -9.57 6.60 -13.93
CA GLU A 20 -10.78 6.47 -13.12
C GLU A 20 -10.64 5.36 -12.06
N PHE A 21 -9.99 4.25 -12.41
CA PHE A 21 -9.73 3.16 -11.50
C PHE A 21 -8.78 3.59 -10.38
N VAL A 22 -7.65 4.21 -10.72
CA VAL A 22 -6.66 4.71 -9.75
C VAL A 22 -7.30 5.72 -8.80
N GLU A 23 -8.11 6.64 -9.32
CA GLU A 23 -8.82 7.63 -8.51
C GLU A 23 -9.78 6.97 -7.51
N LYS A 24 -10.66 6.08 -7.99
CA LYS A 24 -11.66 5.41 -7.14
C LYS A 24 -11.01 4.51 -6.10
N LEU A 25 -9.99 3.74 -6.49
CA LEU A 25 -9.23 2.88 -5.59
C LEU A 25 -8.57 3.73 -4.49
N SER A 26 -7.86 4.79 -4.87
CA SER A 26 -7.15 5.66 -3.92
C SER A 26 -8.10 6.34 -2.95
N LYS A 27 -9.27 6.80 -3.41
CA LYS A 27 -10.32 7.36 -2.53
C LYS A 27 -10.82 6.34 -1.50
N LYS A 28 -11.02 5.08 -1.91
CA LYS A 28 -11.47 4.01 -1.00
C LYS A 28 -10.39 3.62 0.00
N VAL A 29 -9.14 3.54 -0.45
CA VAL A 29 -7.98 3.23 0.39
C VAL A 29 -7.73 4.34 1.41
N ALA A 30 -7.79 5.61 0.99
CA ALA A 30 -7.61 6.76 1.88
C ALA A 30 -8.70 6.88 2.97
N ALA A 31 -9.89 6.33 2.73
CA ALA A 31 -11.00 6.35 3.68
C ALA A 31 -10.95 5.20 4.72
N MET A 32 -9.96 4.32 4.66
CA MET A 32 -9.83 3.21 5.61
C MET A 32 -9.50 3.73 7.01
N LYS A 33 -10.28 3.31 8.01
CA LYS A 33 -9.98 3.60 9.41
C LYS A 33 -8.86 2.67 9.90
N ILE A 34 -7.75 3.28 10.31
CA ILE A 34 -6.57 2.62 10.88
C ILE A 34 -6.65 2.73 12.40
N GLY A 35 -6.34 1.66 13.12
CA GLY A 35 -6.38 1.67 14.59
C GLY A 35 -6.18 0.29 15.21
N ASP A 36 -6.49 0.16 16.50
CA ASP A 36 -6.48 -1.13 17.18
C ASP A 36 -7.53 -2.08 16.58
N GLY A 37 -7.17 -3.34 16.37
CA GLY A 37 -8.05 -4.34 15.73
C GLY A 37 -9.31 -4.66 16.54
N THR A 38 -9.36 -4.30 17.81
CA THR A 38 -10.53 -4.46 18.68
C THR A 38 -11.51 -3.28 18.63
N GLU A 39 -11.09 -2.13 18.07
CA GLU A 39 -11.94 -0.96 17.96
C GLU A 39 -12.97 -1.07 16.83
N GLN A 40 -14.20 -0.62 17.11
CA GLN A 40 -15.26 -0.65 16.12
C GLN A 40 -14.92 0.21 14.88
N GLY A 41 -15.12 -0.39 13.71
CA GLY A 41 -14.94 0.25 12.42
C GLY A 41 -13.49 0.34 11.95
N VAL A 42 -12.51 -0.10 12.74
CA VAL A 42 -11.13 -0.25 12.26
C VAL A 42 -11.09 -1.38 11.25
N VAL A 43 -10.48 -1.11 10.10
CA VAL A 43 -10.33 -2.08 8.99
C VAL A 43 -8.86 -2.36 8.68
N GLN A 44 -7.95 -1.58 9.27
CA GLN A 44 -6.51 -1.73 9.13
C GLN A 44 -5.81 -1.61 10.49
N GLY A 45 -5.23 -2.72 10.93
CA GLY A 45 -4.33 -2.77 12.09
C GLY A 45 -2.87 -2.49 11.72
N PRO A 46 -1.96 -2.62 12.69
CA PRO A 46 -0.53 -2.47 12.46
C PRO A 46 0.04 -3.62 11.63
N LEU A 47 1.24 -3.42 11.09
CA LEU A 47 2.05 -4.52 10.56
C LEU A 47 2.57 -5.40 11.71
N ILE A 48 2.95 -6.65 11.40
CA ILE A 48 3.35 -7.63 12.42
C ILE A 48 4.57 -7.17 13.23
N ASN A 49 5.54 -6.51 12.59
CA ASN A 49 6.76 -6.03 13.20
C ASN A 49 7.37 -4.86 12.40
N MET A 50 8.49 -4.32 12.89
CA MET A 50 9.20 -3.23 12.22
C MET A 50 9.92 -3.66 10.94
N GLU A 51 10.37 -4.91 10.84
CA GLU A 51 10.99 -5.42 9.61
C GLU A 51 10.01 -5.38 8.42
N ALA A 52 8.73 -5.64 8.68
CA ALA A 52 7.67 -5.48 7.68
C ALA A 52 7.49 -4.02 7.25
N VAL A 53 7.55 -3.07 8.21
CA VAL A 53 7.51 -1.62 7.91
C VAL A 53 8.68 -1.23 7.01
N ASP A 54 9.90 -1.61 7.40
CA ASP A 54 11.11 -1.25 6.67
C ASP A 54 11.10 -1.86 5.26
N LYS A 55 10.54 -3.07 5.09
CA LYS A 55 10.34 -3.70 3.78
C LYS A 55 9.35 -2.93 2.91
N VAL A 56 8.21 -2.51 3.47
CA VAL A 56 7.22 -1.68 2.76
C VAL A 56 7.86 -0.35 2.30
N GLU A 57 8.62 0.31 3.18
CA GLU A 57 9.32 1.56 2.83
C GLU A 57 10.35 1.35 1.72
N LYS A 58 11.15 0.28 1.79
CA LYS A 58 12.12 -0.08 0.74
C LYS A 58 11.43 -0.27 -0.61
N HIS A 59 10.32 -0.99 -0.62
CA HIS A 59 9.52 -1.27 -1.81
C HIS A 59 8.93 0.00 -2.43
N ILE A 60 8.37 0.88 -1.61
CA ILE A 60 7.84 2.18 -2.05
C ILE A 60 8.97 3.05 -2.60
N ALA A 61 10.09 3.15 -1.88
CA ALA A 61 11.23 3.98 -2.28
C ALA A 61 11.82 3.54 -3.63
N ASP A 62 11.95 2.22 -3.84
CA ASP A 62 12.39 1.66 -5.12
C ASP A 62 11.43 2.00 -6.26
N ALA A 63 10.12 1.77 -6.07
CA ALA A 63 9.12 2.09 -7.08
C ALA A 63 9.12 3.58 -7.44
N VAL A 64 9.17 4.47 -6.44
CA VAL A 64 9.21 5.93 -6.64
C VAL A 64 10.50 6.36 -7.33
N LYS A 65 11.65 5.79 -6.98
CA LYS A 65 12.92 6.02 -7.69
C LYS A 65 12.83 5.59 -9.15
N GLY A 66 12.04 4.55 -9.45
CA GLY A 66 11.72 4.10 -10.80
C GLY A 66 10.72 4.98 -11.57
N GLY A 67 10.09 5.96 -10.91
CA GLY A 67 9.12 6.88 -11.52
C GLY A 67 7.66 6.61 -11.14
N ALA A 68 7.39 5.65 -10.26
CA ALA A 68 6.04 5.44 -9.73
C ALA A 68 5.59 6.65 -8.90
N LYS A 69 4.28 6.88 -8.83
CA LYS A 69 3.67 7.96 -8.04
C LYS A 69 2.92 7.38 -6.85
N ILE A 70 3.14 7.96 -5.68
CA ILE A 70 2.30 7.72 -4.50
C ILE A 70 1.01 8.52 -4.66
N VAL A 71 -0.13 7.82 -4.78
CA VAL A 71 -1.45 8.45 -4.94
C VAL A 71 -2.12 8.68 -3.59
N THR A 72 -1.93 7.75 -2.65
CA THR A 72 -2.33 7.90 -1.25
C THR A 72 -1.39 7.11 -0.34
N GLY A 73 -1.27 7.54 0.92
CA GLY A 73 -0.45 6.90 1.94
C GLY A 73 1.05 7.05 1.71
N GLY A 74 1.77 5.95 1.83
CA GLY A 74 3.20 5.85 1.54
C GLY A 74 4.12 6.19 2.71
N LYS A 75 3.58 6.30 3.93
CA LYS A 75 4.32 6.71 5.12
C LYS A 75 3.92 5.91 6.35
N ARG A 76 4.79 5.94 7.37
CA ARG A 76 4.44 5.46 8.72
C ARG A 76 3.27 6.28 9.27
N HIS A 77 2.35 5.61 9.94
CA HIS A 77 1.16 6.26 10.47
C HIS A 77 1.45 6.99 11.79
N ALA A 78 0.69 8.05 12.09
CA ALA A 78 0.87 8.87 13.30
C ALA A 78 0.64 8.11 14.63
N LEU A 79 -0.02 6.96 14.59
CA LEU A 79 -0.18 6.07 15.75
C LEU A 79 1.14 5.43 16.22
N GLY A 80 2.21 5.52 15.43
CA GLY A 80 3.54 5.03 15.79
C GLY A 80 3.69 3.51 15.69
N GLY A 81 4.77 2.96 16.25
CA GLY A 81 5.05 1.52 16.20
C GLY A 81 5.11 0.99 14.76
N SER A 82 4.49 -0.18 14.54
CA SER A 82 4.42 -0.82 13.23
C SER A 82 3.19 -0.42 12.41
N PHE A 83 2.50 0.69 12.75
CA PHE A 83 1.41 1.20 11.94
C PHE A 83 1.92 1.90 10.67
N PHE A 84 1.33 1.55 9.53
CA PHE A 84 1.68 2.10 8.23
C PHE A 84 0.42 2.51 7.46
N GLU A 85 0.51 3.58 6.67
CA GLU A 85 -0.61 4.07 5.88
C GLU A 85 -0.92 3.12 4.70
N PRO A 86 -2.19 2.74 4.48
CA PRO A 86 -2.61 2.07 3.26
C PRO A 86 -2.16 2.86 2.02
N THR A 87 -1.39 2.22 1.16
CA THR A 87 -0.64 2.90 0.09
C THR A 87 -1.14 2.46 -1.28
N VAL A 88 -1.35 3.44 -2.17
CA VAL A 88 -1.56 3.18 -3.60
C VAL A 88 -0.43 3.79 -4.39
N LEU A 89 0.25 2.94 -5.17
CA LEU A 89 1.24 3.35 -6.15
C LEU A 89 0.63 3.24 -7.55
N SER A 90 0.88 4.26 -8.38
CA SER A 90 0.52 4.28 -9.80
C SER A 90 1.79 4.42 -10.64
N ASP A 91 1.68 4.13 -11.94
CA ASP A 91 2.78 4.21 -12.90
C ASP A 91 3.99 3.33 -12.48
N VAL A 92 3.71 2.19 -11.83
CA VAL A 92 4.74 1.26 -11.36
C VAL A 92 5.34 0.53 -12.56
N ARG A 93 6.65 0.67 -12.74
CA ARG A 93 7.35 -0.05 -13.80
C ARG A 93 7.39 -1.57 -13.54
N PRO A 94 7.39 -2.39 -14.60
CA PRO A 94 7.44 -3.84 -14.45
C PRO A 94 8.66 -4.38 -13.70
N ASP A 95 9.77 -3.65 -13.70
CA ASP A 95 11.05 -4.01 -13.08
C ASP A 95 11.22 -3.51 -11.63
N ALA A 96 10.21 -2.83 -11.06
CA ALA A 96 10.23 -2.40 -9.67
C ALA A 96 10.19 -3.60 -8.71
N LEU A 97 10.82 -3.48 -7.53
CA LEU A 97 10.85 -4.55 -6.52
C LEU A 97 9.45 -5.03 -6.14
N VAL A 98 8.49 -4.12 -5.98
CA VAL A 98 7.06 -4.44 -5.71
C VAL A 98 6.41 -5.35 -6.76
N ALA A 99 6.96 -5.42 -7.98
CA ALA A 99 6.44 -6.26 -9.04
C ALA A 99 7.02 -7.68 -9.03
N HIS A 100 8.12 -7.91 -8.29
CA HIS A 100 8.88 -9.17 -8.26
C HIS A 100 8.98 -9.79 -6.86
N GLU A 101 8.93 -8.97 -5.82
CA GLU A 101 8.97 -9.37 -4.42
C GLU A 101 7.59 -9.19 -3.80
N GLU A 102 7.15 -10.17 -3.02
CA GLU A 102 5.94 -10.02 -2.21
C GLU A 102 6.17 -8.97 -1.12
N THR A 103 5.36 -7.92 -1.08
CA THR A 103 5.49 -6.83 -0.09
C THR A 103 5.04 -7.29 1.30
N PHE A 104 3.91 -8.01 1.38
CA PHE A 104 3.29 -8.48 2.63
C PHE A 104 2.96 -7.33 3.62
N GLY A 105 2.45 -6.22 3.09
CA GLY A 105 2.03 -5.01 3.82
C GLY A 105 0.53 -4.76 3.75
#